data_AF-A0A6B2JRB1-F1
#
_entry.id   AF-A0A6B2JRB1-F1
#
_cell.length_a   1.000
_cell.length_b   1.000
_cell.length_c   1.000
_cell.angle_alpha   90.00
_cell.angle_beta   90.00
_cell.angle_gamma   90.00
#
_symmetry.space_group_name_H-M   'P 1'
#
loop_
_entity.id
_entity.type
_entity.pdbx_description
1 polymer ?
#
loop_
_entity_poly.entity_id
_entity_poly.type
_entity_poly.pdbx_seq_one_letter_code
_entity_poly.pdbx_strand_id
1 'polypeptide(L)'
;MKTTALTLLLASTAALGGTQAALALDADYWRGGWRTELGTEPHIYQFVIEGEDVRGYYCTNCSDVTTAGFIDGTWSEEDGLEYTVRFPNPDGSIHTTLNQQAMLEGSEITVTGDGVDGDLILIKDPRGPDIGANPVEMYPPGTPATPAMEDAPPQGKTAGMTTQPGSEGYWAPAPFDEELTIDDVAGTWIALFWGGIGMNKQLFHFVRFEDGLRGFVCGRCDNPFTHGGLEDITIDGELVYYKITHEDWGPPGSWHQDVGRIVQNEMVVAAFIDQDVNAGNIPAEAPPIEGYVYSMLGPIAPEATVSTSSENVDIWGPGTGSSVEPPEGREPVAFNFPE
;
A
#
# COMPACT_ATOMS: atom_id res chain seq x y z
N MET A 1 86.53 -24.01 13.16
CA MET A 1 86.24 -23.34 11.86
C MET A 1 84.77 -23.55 11.53
N LYS A 2 84.05 -22.48 11.14
CA LYS A 2 82.69 -22.45 10.55
C LYS A 2 81.55 -22.92 11.51
N THR A 3 80.45 -22.19 11.80
CA THR A 3 79.37 -21.58 10.96
C THR A 3 78.77 -22.58 9.95
N THR A 4 77.47 -22.69 9.68
CA THR A 4 76.23 -21.93 9.99
C THR A 4 75.09 -23.00 10.11
N ALA A 5 73.80 -22.79 10.43
CA ALA A 5 72.93 -21.60 10.47
C ALA A 5 71.74 -21.76 11.45
N LEU A 6 70.87 -20.75 11.48
CA LEU A 6 69.53 -20.71 12.08
C LEU A 6 68.60 -20.15 10.98
N THR A 7 67.59 -20.87 10.48
CA THR A 7 66.68 -20.31 9.45
C THR A 7 65.33 -21.03 9.34
N LEU A 8 64.26 -20.24 9.17
CA LEU A 8 62.88 -20.60 8.79
C LEU A 8 62.09 -21.53 9.74
N LEU A 9 61.37 -20.91 10.69
CA LEU A 9 60.07 -21.42 11.17
C LEU A 9 59.09 -20.27 11.55
N LEU A 10 59.00 -19.24 10.69
CA LEU A 10 58.00 -18.16 10.78
C LEU A 10 57.42 -17.87 9.38
N ALA A 11 56.34 -18.55 8.99
CA ALA A 11 55.57 -18.26 7.77
C ALA A 11 54.21 -19.00 7.70
N SER A 12 53.35 -18.93 8.73
CA SER A 12 52.01 -19.57 8.68
C SER A 12 50.94 -18.88 9.54
N THR A 13 50.94 -17.55 9.60
CA THR A 13 50.02 -16.77 10.47
C THR A 13 49.49 -15.49 9.81
N ALA A 14 49.32 -15.51 8.48
CA ALA A 14 48.87 -14.34 7.70
C ALA A 14 47.98 -14.74 6.51
N ALA A 15 46.84 -15.37 6.77
CA ALA A 15 45.77 -15.59 5.79
C ALA A 15 44.36 -15.76 6.39
N LEU A 16 44.17 -15.43 7.68
CA LEU A 16 42.84 -15.19 8.25
C LEU A 16 42.45 -13.73 7.97
N GLY A 17 42.48 -13.36 6.69
CA GLY A 17 41.80 -12.16 6.23
C GLY A 17 40.31 -12.45 6.36
N GLY A 18 39.66 -11.79 7.31
CA GLY A 18 38.25 -11.98 7.53
C GLY A 18 37.49 -11.63 6.26
N THR A 19 36.91 -12.63 5.61
CA THR A 19 35.66 -12.43 4.89
C THR A 19 34.64 -11.99 5.94
N GLN A 20 34.53 -10.67 6.16
CA GLN A 20 33.22 -10.13 6.41
C GLN A 20 32.38 -10.65 5.26
N ALA A 21 31.46 -11.57 5.55
CA ALA A 21 30.32 -11.71 4.68
C ALA A 21 29.70 -10.30 4.68
N ALA A 22 29.72 -9.64 3.52
CA ALA A 22 28.66 -8.69 3.24
C ALA A 22 27.39 -9.51 3.47
N LEU A 23 26.65 -9.18 4.52
CA LEU A 23 25.30 -9.69 4.67
C LEU A 23 24.56 -9.04 3.51
N ALA A 24 24.27 -9.85 2.49
CA ALA A 24 23.56 -9.37 1.32
C ALA A 24 22.32 -8.64 1.79
N LEU A 25 22.13 -7.41 1.31
CA LEU A 25 20.97 -6.63 1.69
C LEU A 25 19.75 -7.32 1.06
N ASP A 26 18.80 -7.70 1.91
CA ASP A 26 17.63 -8.43 1.47
C ASP A 26 16.68 -7.47 0.73
N ALA A 27 16.05 -7.91 -0.37
CA ALA A 27 15.04 -7.12 -1.07
C ALA A 27 13.91 -6.70 -0.11
N ASP A 28 13.64 -7.53 0.90
CA ASP A 28 12.70 -7.29 1.99
C ASP A 28 12.98 -5.99 2.77
N TYR A 29 14.20 -5.45 2.68
CA TYR A 29 14.59 -4.18 3.31
C TYR A 29 14.19 -2.93 2.53
N TRP A 30 13.83 -3.06 1.24
CA TRP A 30 13.30 -1.95 0.42
C TRP A 30 11.78 -2.00 0.30
N ARG A 31 11.19 -3.19 0.46
CA ARG A 31 9.74 -3.40 0.36
C ARG A 31 8.92 -2.44 1.22
N GLY A 32 7.70 -2.24 0.77
CA GLY A 32 6.67 -1.61 1.55
C GLY A 32 6.69 -0.10 1.50
N GLY A 33 6.07 0.48 2.52
CA GLY A 33 5.77 1.89 2.60
C GLY A 33 6.89 2.70 3.20
N TRP A 34 7.21 3.83 2.56
CA TRP A 34 8.27 4.76 2.92
C TRP A 34 7.74 6.18 2.80
N ARG A 35 8.19 7.09 3.68
CA ARG A 35 7.79 8.50 3.60
C ARG A 35 8.84 9.46 4.13
N THR A 36 8.76 10.72 3.74
CA THR A 36 9.56 11.81 4.35
C THR A 36 9.23 12.02 5.83
N GLU A 37 10.07 12.75 6.58
CA GLU A 37 9.79 13.06 7.98
C GLU A 37 8.48 13.87 8.17
N LEU A 38 7.89 13.85 9.38
CA LEU A 38 6.73 14.70 9.66
C LEU A 38 7.17 16.18 9.68
N GLY A 39 6.48 17.03 8.92
CA GLY A 39 6.71 18.48 8.88
C GLY A 39 7.65 18.96 7.77
N THR A 40 8.16 18.06 6.94
CA THR A 40 8.71 18.40 5.62
C THR A 40 7.59 18.39 4.56
N GLU A 41 7.93 18.57 3.29
CA GLU A 41 7.01 18.25 2.19
C GLU A 41 6.68 16.74 2.21
N PRO A 42 5.41 16.34 2.07
CA PRO A 42 5.02 14.93 2.13
C PRO A 42 5.30 14.23 0.81
N HIS A 43 6.04 13.13 0.91
CA HIS A 43 6.22 12.17 -0.16
C HIS A 43 6.02 10.79 0.46
N ILE A 44 5.18 9.96 -0.16
CA ILE A 44 4.96 8.56 0.22
C ILE A 44 5.26 7.71 -1.01
N TYR A 45 6.04 6.66 -0.81
CA TYR A 45 6.33 5.61 -1.79
C TYR A 45 5.90 4.27 -1.21
N GLN A 46 5.32 3.40 -2.03
CA GLN A 46 5.08 2.00 -1.72
C GLN A 46 5.80 1.16 -2.78
N PHE A 47 6.79 0.37 -2.36
CA PHE A 47 7.52 -0.52 -3.25
C PHE A 47 7.05 -1.96 -3.07
N VAL A 48 6.56 -2.57 -4.16
CA VAL A 48 6.28 -4.00 -4.28
C VAL A 48 7.41 -4.61 -5.10
N ILE A 49 8.08 -5.65 -4.59
CA ILE A 49 9.29 -6.21 -5.24
C ILE A 49 9.12 -7.71 -5.54
N GLU A 50 9.30 -8.14 -6.78
CA GLU A 50 9.15 -9.54 -7.16
C GLU A 50 10.39 -10.04 -7.90
N GLY A 51 11.33 -10.62 -7.14
CA GLY A 51 12.66 -10.95 -7.66
C GLY A 51 13.44 -9.68 -7.95
N GLU A 52 13.66 -9.39 -9.24
CA GLU A 52 14.32 -8.16 -9.71
C GLU A 52 13.29 -7.10 -10.15
N ASP A 53 12.01 -7.43 -10.33
CA ASP A 53 10.98 -6.50 -10.80
C ASP A 53 10.45 -5.62 -9.64
N VAL A 54 10.24 -4.32 -9.90
CA VAL A 54 9.70 -3.36 -8.92
C VAL A 54 8.42 -2.73 -9.47
N ARG A 55 7.36 -2.78 -8.66
CA ARG A 55 6.05 -2.17 -8.90
C ARG A 55 5.64 -1.30 -7.71
N GLY A 56 4.55 -0.56 -7.86
CA GLY A 56 3.91 0.15 -6.75
C GLY A 56 3.42 1.53 -7.15
N TYR A 57 3.49 2.48 -6.22
CA TYR A 57 3.02 3.85 -6.43
C TYR A 57 3.73 4.86 -5.52
N TYR A 58 3.59 6.12 -5.92
CA TYR A 58 4.06 7.31 -5.23
C TYR A 58 2.90 8.30 -5.11
N CYS A 59 2.86 9.08 -4.03
CA CYS A 59 1.93 10.21 -3.88
C CYS A 59 2.57 11.32 -3.03
N THR A 60 2.10 12.57 -3.18
CA THR A 60 2.29 13.61 -2.14
C THR A 60 1.11 13.67 -1.17
N ASN A 61 -0.06 13.18 -1.59
CA ASN A 61 -1.25 13.01 -0.75
C ASN A 61 -2.05 11.80 -1.23
N CYS A 62 -1.89 10.64 -0.58
CA CYS A 62 -2.51 9.41 -1.07
C CYS A 62 -4.03 9.38 -0.96
N SER A 63 -4.67 10.28 -0.19
CA SER A 63 -6.13 10.45 -0.26
C SER A 63 -6.59 11.25 -1.49
N ASP A 64 -5.71 12.02 -2.12
CA ASP A 64 -5.94 12.76 -3.37
C ASP A 64 -5.22 12.07 -4.53
N VAL A 65 -5.95 11.20 -5.22
CA VAL A 65 -5.41 10.36 -6.29
C VAL A 65 -4.88 11.17 -7.49
N THR A 66 -5.21 12.46 -7.60
CA THR A 66 -4.62 13.34 -8.64
C THR A 66 -3.14 13.65 -8.39
N THR A 67 -2.64 13.37 -7.18
CA THR A 67 -1.22 13.47 -6.81
C THR A 67 -0.45 12.16 -6.98
N ALA A 68 -1.14 11.07 -7.34
CA ALA A 68 -0.54 9.74 -7.40
C ALA A 68 0.09 9.42 -8.76
N GLY A 69 1.23 8.73 -8.74
CA GLY A 69 1.88 8.16 -9.91
C GLY A 69 2.27 6.71 -9.64
N PHE A 70 2.31 5.88 -10.68
CA PHE A 70 2.62 4.46 -10.56
C PHE A 70 4.08 4.18 -10.84
N ILE A 71 4.65 3.24 -10.08
CA ILE A 71 6.04 2.84 -10.13
C ILE A 71 6.20 1.61 -11.01
N ASP A 72 7.15 1.66 -11.93
CA ASP A 72 7.68 0.51 -12.68
C ASP A 72 9.21 0.61 -12.71
N GLY A 73 9.92 -0.46 -12.35
CA GLY A 73 11.38 -0.46 -12.33
C GLY A 73 12.00 -1.81 -12.00
N THR A 74 13.25 -1.77 -11.55
CA THR A 74 14.03 -2.95 -11.16
C THR A 74 14.80 -2.72 -9.85
N TRP A 75 15.04 -3.79 -9.11
CA TRP A 75 15.86 -3.83 -7.90
C TRP A 75 17.15 -4.64 -8.13
N SER A 76 18.27 -4.15 -7.60
CA SER A 76 19.48 -4.95 -7.40
C SER A 76 20.13 -4.62 -6.05
N GLU A 77 20.89 -5.58 -5.51
CA GLU A 77 21.65 -5.38 -4.26
C GLU A 77 22.75 -4.32 -4.39
N GLU A 78 23.32 -4.13 -5.59
CA GLU A 78 24.45 -3.22 -5.84
C GLU A 78 23.99 -1.78 -6.17
N ASP A 79 22.94 -1.63 -6.97
CA ASP A 79 22.47 -0.33 -7.50
C ASP A 79 21.19 0.18 -6.82
N GLY A 80 20.56 -0.61 -5.96
CA GLY A 80 19.30 -0.28 -5.29
C GLY A 80 18.10 -0.41 -6.20
N LEU A 81 17.15 0.52 -6.11
CA LEU A 81 15.99 0.60 -7.00
C LEU A 81 16.27 1.59 -8.14
N GLU A 82 16.12 1.18 -9.40
CA GLU A 82 16.04 2.08 -10.56
C GLU A 82 14.62 1.99 -11.14
N TYR A 83 13.88 3.09 -11.19
CA TYR A 83 12.46 3.06 -11.55
C TYR A 83 11.96 4.34 -12.21
N THR A 84 10.77 4.24 -12.80
CA THR A 84 10.01 5.38 -13.32
C THR A 84 8.75 5.59 -12.49
N VAL A 85 8.37 6.84 -12.27
CA VAL A 85 7.07 7.23 -11.72
C VAL A 85 6.23 7.85 -12.84
N ARG A 86 5.12 7.21 -13.20
CA ARG A 86 4.24 7.62 -14.30
C ARG A 86 2.91 8.15 -13.75
N PHE A 87 2.59 9.41 -14.03
CA PHE A 87 1.37 10.07 -13.56
C PHE A 87 0.30 10.07 -14.67
N PRO A 88 -0.83 9.37 -14.47
CA PRO A 88 -1.92 9.37 -15.42
C PRO A 88 -2.77 10.65 -15.31
N ASN A 89 -3.38 11.06 -16.42
CA ASN A 89 -4.55 11.91 -16.46
C ASN A 89 -5.80 11.10 -16.06
N PRO A 90 -6.95 11.77 -15.77
CA PRO A 90 -8.22 11.09 -15.50
C PRO A 90 -8.72 10.16 -16.61
N ASP A 91 -8.27 10.37 -17.86
CA ASP A 91 -8.55 9.53 -19.03
C ASP A 91 -7.56 8.37 -19.22
N GLY A 92 -6.58 8.20 -18.32
CA GLY A 92 -5.55 7.17 -18.36
C GLY A 92 -4.27 7.53 -19.13
N SER A 93 -4.26 8.63 -19.89
CA SER A 93 -3.06 9.05 -20.63
C SER A 93 -1.96 9.57 -19.71
N ILE A 94 -0.72 9.13 -19.89
CA ILE A 94 0.40 9.57 -19.03
C ILE A 94 0.80 11.01 -19.38
N HIS A 95 0.75 11.91 -18.40
CA HIS A 95 1.10 13.33 -18.59
C HIS A 95 2.50 13.68 -18.07
N THR A 96 3.00 12.95 -17.08
CA THR A 96 4.35 13.10 -16.51
C THR A 96 4.99 11.72 -16.32
N THR A 97 6.28 11.62 -16.65
CA THR A 97 7.13 10.48 -16.28
C THR A 97 8.40 11.04 -15.62
N LEU A 98 8.74 10.54 -14.45
CA LEU A 98 9.97 10.86 -13.72
C LEU A 98 10.87 9.63 -13.67
N ASN A 99 12.17 9.76 -13.96
CA ASN A 99 13.14 8.68 -13.77
C ASN A 99 13.85 8.90 -12.43
N GLN A 100 13.84 7.90 -11.55
CA GLN A 100 14.34 8.00 -10.19
C GLN A 100 15.19 6.78 -9.81
N GLN A 101 16.12 6.99 -8.88
CA GLN A 101 16.89 5.94 -8.25
C GLN A 101 16.77 6.08 -6.72
N ALA A 102 16.67 4.94 -6.02
CA ALA A 102 16.57 4.92 -4.56
C ALA A 102 17.56 3.92 -3.94
N MET A 103 18.41 4.40 -3.03
CA MET A 103 19.43 3.62 -2.34
C MET A 103 19.12 3.51 -0.84
N LEU A 104 19.28 2.33 -0.25
CA LEU A 104 19.10 2.10 1.17
C LEU A 104 20.43 2.25 1.92
N GLU A 105 20.52 3.22 2.83
CA GLU A 105 21.66 3.38 3.73
C GLU A 105 21.21 3.20 5.19
N GLY A 106 21.44 2.02 5.74
CA GLY A 106 21.05 1.67 7.11
C GLY A 106 19.54 1.46 7.26
N SER A 107 18.80 2.50 7.67
CA SER A 107 17.34 2.48 7.86
C SER A 107 16.62 3.60 7.09
N GLU A 108 17.31 4.25 6.17
CA GLU A 108 16.83 5.39 5.39
C GLU A 108 17.02 5.08 3.90
N ILE A 109 16.02 5.42 3.08
CA ILE A 109 16.13 5.38 1.63
C ILE A 109 16.38 6.80 1.12
N THR A 110 17.46 6.98 0.37
CA THR A 110 17.74 8.23 -0.36
C THR A 110 17.25 8.09 -1.80
N VAL A 111 16.24 8.88 -2.17
CA VAL A 111 15.75 9.00 -3.55
C VAL A 111 16.41 10.18 -4.25
N THR A 112 16.82 9.98 -5.50
CA THR A 112 17.36 11.01 -6.40
C THR A 112 16.77 10.86 -7.81
N GLY A 113 16.86 11.90 -8.64
CA GLY A 113 16.43 11.86 -10.04
C GLY A 113 15.43 12.97 -10.39
N ASP A 114 14.59 12.72 -11.40
CA ASP A 114 13.59 13.67 -11.87
C ASP A 114 12.53 13.96 -10.78
N GLY A 115 12.15 15.23 -10.67
CA GLY A 115 11.15 15.69 -9.70
C GLY A 115 11.64 15.77 -8.25
N VAL A 116 12.93 15.53 -7.99
CA VAL A 116 13.55 15.66 -6.67
C VAL A 116 14.61 16.78 -6.68
N ASP A 117 14.43 17.79 -5.83
CA ASP A 117 15.41 18.88 -5.65
C ASP A 117 16.55 18.46 -4.71
N GLY A 118 17.46 17.63 -5.21
CA GLY A 118 18.63 17.12 -4.48
C GLY A 118 18.43 15.69 -4.00
N ASP A 119 18.58 15.46 -2.69
CA ASP A 119 18.42 14.16 -2.05
C ASP A 119 17.11 14.14 -1.24
N LEU A 120 16.20 13.23 -1.55
CA LEU A 120 14.94 13.04 -0.81
C LEU A 120 15.08 11.84 0.14
N ILE A 121 15.19 12.12 1.43
CA ILE A 121 15.33 11.08 2.46
C ILE A 121 13.95 10.56 2.88
N LEU A 122 13.79 9.24 2.81
CA LEU A 122 12.60 8.51 3.24
C LEU A 122 12.92 7.61 4.43
N ILE A 123 11.98 7.52 5.36
CA ILE A 123 12.00 6.66 6.53
C ILE A 123 10.79 5.71 6.52
N LYS A 124 10.90 4.58 7.21
CA LYS A 124 9.71 3.87 7.70
C LYS A 124 8.97 4.76 8.69
N ASP A 125 7.64 4.75 8.66
CA ASP A 125 6.84 5.57 9.56
C ASP A 125 7.08 5.19 11.04
N PRO A 126 7.48 6.12 11.93
CA PRO A 126 7.73 5.81 13.33
C PRO A 126 6.47 5.44 14.12
N ARG A 127 5.26 5.70 13.58
CA ARG A 127 3.98 5.22 14.12
C ARG A 127 3.73 3.75 13.83
N GLY A 128 4.45 3.17 12.86
CA GLY A 128 4.33 1.78 12.42
C GLY A 128 2.92 1.40 11.93
N PRO A 129 2.61 0.10 11.89
CA PRO A 129 1.29 -0.38 11.48
C PRO A 129 0.20 -0.04 12.48
N ASP A 130 -0.99 0.24 11.96
CA ASP A 130 -2.22 0.21 12.75
C ASP A 130 -2.39 -1.19 13.39
N ILE A 131 -3.01 -1.24 14.57
CA ILE A 131 -3.22 -2.50 15.27
C ILE A 131 -4.11 -3.42 14.43
N GLY A 132 -3.52 -4.50 13.92
CA GLY A 132 -4.20 -5.56 13.19
C GLY A 132 -4.28 -6.87 13.98
N ALA A 133 -4.96 -7.86 13.42
CA ALA A 133 -5.01 -9.21 13.97
C ALA A 133 -3.73 -10.03 13.69
N ASN A 134 -2.89 -9.57 12.75
CA ASN A 134 -1.69 -10.25 12.28
C ASN A 134 -0.42 -9.64 12.91
N PRO A 135 0.61 -10.46 13.25
CA PRO A 135 1.93 -9.94 13.54
C PRO A 135 2.50 -9.22 12.31
N VAL A 136 3.12 -8.06 12.52
CA VAL A 136 3.85 -7.34 11.48
C VAL A 136 5.35 -7.46 11.78
N GLU A 137 6.10 -7.93 10.79
CA GLU A 137 7.56 -7.88 10.81
C GLU A 137 8.01 -6.55 10.21
N MET A 138 8.99 -5.88 10.84
CA MET A 138 9.45 -4.57 10.40
C MET A 138 10.86 -4.64 9.84
N TYR A 139 10.97 -4.17 8.60
CA TYR A 139 12.20 -4.12 7.84
C TYR A 139 12.53 -2.67 7.46
N PRO A 140 13.82 -2.31 7.30
CA PRO A 140 15.02 -3.09 7.62
C PRO A 140 15.24 -3.32 9.14
N PRO A 141 16.10 -4.28 9.54
CA PRO A 141 16.51 -4.45 10.92
C PRO A 141 17.19 -3.19 11.47
N GLY A 142 16.69 -2.68 12.60
CA GLY A 142 17.13 -1.41 13.18
C GLY A 142 16.15 -0.26 12.99
N THR A 143 15.13 -0.42 12.14
CA THR A 143 13.92 0.40 12.17
C THR A 143 13.40 0.50 13.62
N PRO A 144 13.13 1.71 14.15
CA PRO A 144 12.71 1.88 15.54
C PRO A 144 11.50 1.02 15.86
N ALA A 145 11.60 0.22 16.93
CA ALA A 145 10.50 -0.63 17.36
C ALA A 145 9.27 0.23 17.68
N THR A 146 8.26 0.16 16.82
CA THR A 146 6.96 0.79 17.05
C THR A 146 6.40 0.29 18.37
N PRO A 147 5.84 1.17 19.22
CA PRO A 147 5.02 0.72 20.33
C PRO A 147 3.84 -0.06 19.76
N ALA A 148 3.88 -1.39 19.87
CA ALA A 148 2.66 -2.17 19.80
C ALA A 148 1.71 -1.60 20.85
N MET A 149 0.62 -0.98 20.42
CA MET A 149 -0.36 -0.42 21.35
C MET A 149 -1.06 -1.59 22.05
N GLU A 150 -0.55 -1.96 23.23
CA GLU A 150 -0.88 -3.22 23.93
C GLU A 150 -2.36 -3.37 24.32
N ASP A 151 -3.16 -2.30 24.26
CA ASP A 151 -4.54 -2.23 24.74
C ASP A 151 -5.51 -1.49 23.79
N ALA A 152 -5.54 -1.81 22.49
CA ALA A 152 -6.78 -1.53 21.75
C ALA A 152 -7.89 -2.49 22.21
N PRO A 153 -9.11 -1.99 22.47
CA PRO A 153 -10.25 -2.88 22.59
C PRO A 153 -10.38 -3.69 21.29
N PRO A 154 -10.81 -4.96 21.35
CA PRO A 154 -10.99 -5.77 20.15
C PRO A 154 -11.88 -4.99 19.17
N GLN A 155 -11.35 -4.72 17.97
CA GLN A 155 -12.04 -3.95 16.94
C GLN A 155 -13.41 -4.58 16.74
N GLY A 156 -14.44 -3.86 17.21
CA GLY A 156 -15.80 -4.37 17.20
C GLY A 156 -16.19 -4.67 15.76
N LYS A 157 -16.82 -5.82 15.51
CA LYS A 157 -17.34 -6.16 14.18
C LYS A 157 -18.31 -5.05 13.75
N THR A 158 -17.83 -4.12 12.95
CA THR A 158 -18.65 -3.03 12.40
C THR A 158 -19.71 -3.61 11.49
N ALA A 159 -20.89 -2.99 11.46
CA ALA A 159 -21.96 -3.39 10.57
C ALA A 159 -21.45 -3.37 9.12
N GLY A 160 -21.45 -4.53 8.47
CA GLY A 160 -20.85 -4.73 7.14
C GLY A 160 -20.11 -6.07 6.98
N MET A 161 -19.48 -6.59 8.04
CA MET A 161 -18.81 -7.92 7.99
C MET A 161 -19.76 -9.08 8.37
N THR A 162 -20.39 -9.72 7.39
CA THR A 162 -21.18 -10.96 7.58
C THR A 162 -20.29 -12.21 7.68
N THR A 163 -19.60 -12.38 8.82
CA THR A 163 -18.74 -13.55 9.10
C THR A 163 -19.51 -14.79 9.61
N GLN A 164 -20.78 -14.98 9.23
CA GLN A 164 -21.60 -16.10 9.69
C GLN A 164 -22.17 -16.95 8.54
N PRO A 165 -21.90 -18.28 8.54
CA PRO A 165 -22.68 -19.22 7.76
C PRO A 165 -24.16 -19.13 8.20
N GLY A 166 -25.02 -18.67 7.31
CA GLY A 166 -26.45 -18.47 7.59
C GLY A 166 -26.85 -17.07 8.05
N SER A 167 -26.04 -16.02 7.81
CA SER A 167 -26.61 -14.67 7.74
C SER A 167 -27.72 -14.64 6.68
N GLU A 168 -28.86 -14.02 6.99
CA GLU A 168 -29.98 -13.91 6.05
C GLU A 168 -29.49 -13.30 4.73
N GLY A 169 -29.85 -13.94 3.62
CA GLY A 169 -29.19 -13.73 2.33
C GLY A 169 -29.18 -12.27 1.91
N TYR A 170 -28.04 -11.85 1.34
CA TYR A 170 -27.88 -10.55 0.69
C TYR A 170 -29.06 -10.30 -0.26
N TRP A 171 -29.76 -9.18 -0.05
CA TRP A 171 -30.77 -8.73 -0.99
C TRP A 171 -30.06 -8.27 -2.25
N ALA A 172 -30.00 -9.16 -3.25
CA ALA A 172 -29.52 -8.79 -4.58
C ALA A 172 -30.24 -7.51 -5.03
N PRO A 173 -29.50 -6.43 -5.34
CA PRO A 173 -30.08 -5.15 -5.73
C PRO A 173 -30.66 -5.23 -7.16
N ALA A 174 -30.68 -4.13 -7.91
CA ALA A 174 -30.98 -4.19 -9.34
C ALA A 174 -30.04 -5.20 -10.06
N PRO A 175 -30.39 -5.71 -11.25
CA PRO A 175 -29.45 -6.52 -12.04
C PRO A 175 -28.09 -5.80 -12.13
N PHE A 176 -27.02 -6.55 -11.90
CA PHE A 176 -25.66 -6.10 -12.20
C PHE A 176 -25.59 -5.68 -13.67
N ASP A 177 -24.72 -4.71 -13.97
CA ASP A 177 -24.46 -4.34 -15.35
C ASP A 177 -23.95 -5.58 -16.11
N GLU A 178 -24.58 -5.88 -17.26
CA GLU A 178 -24.35 -7.15 -17.98
C GLU A 178 -22.90 -7.30 -18.50
N GLU A 179 -22.20 -6.17 -18.63
CA GLU A 179 -20.78 -6.06 -18.97
C GLU A 179 -20.22 -4.77 -18.33
N LEU A 180 -19.32 -4.90 -17.36
CA LEU A 180 -18.60 -3.78 -16.76
C LEU A 180 -17.53 -3.24 -17.72
N THR A 181 -17.29 -1.94 -17.64
CA THR A 181 -16.20 -1.26 -18.33
C THR A 181 -15.20 -0.65 -17.34
N ILE A 182 -14.05 -0.23 -17.84
CA ILE A 182 -13.09 0.58 -17.07
C ILE A 182 -13.77 1.82 -16.47
N ASP A 183 -14.76 2.40 -17.14
CA ASP A 183 -15.44 3.62 -16.67
C ASP A 183 -16.39 3.38 -15.48
N ASP A 184 -16.89 2.16 -15.31
CA ASP A 184 -17.74 1.79 -14.18
C ASP A 184 -16.92 1.50 -12.92
N VAL A 185 -15.67 1.05 -13.09
CA VAL A 185 -14.74 0.72 -12.00
C VAL A 185 -13.87 1.92 -11.59
N ALA A 186 -13.44 2.77 -12.54
CA ALA A 186 -12.44 3.80 -12.30
C ALA A 186 -12.92 4.94 -11.37
N GLY A 187 -12.19 5.13 -10.27
CA GLY A 187 -12.38 6.18 -9.28
C GLY A 187 -12.01 5.70 -7.87
N THR A 188 -12.34 6.52 -6.88
CA THR A 188 -12.13 6.23 -5.47
C THR A 188 -13.37 5.57 -4.86
N TRP A 189 -13.21 4.41 -4.23
CA TRP A 189 -14.26 3.67 -3.55
C TRP A 189 -14.03 3.68 -2.04
N ILE A 190 -15.09 3.91 -1.27
CA ILE A 190 -15.05 4.03 0.19
C ILE A 190 -15.55 2.72 0.80
N ALA A 191 -14.67 1.97 1.46
CA ALA A 191 -15.03 0.67 2.04
C ALA A 191 -15.87 0.81 3.31
N LEU A 192 -17.03 0.15 3.39
CA LEU A 192 -17.98 0.33 4.49
C LEU A 192 -17.61 -0.43 5.76
N PHE A 193 -16.86 -1.52 5.65
CA PHE A 193 -16.67 -2.51 6.71
C PHE A 193 -15.60 -2.17 7.76
N TRP A 194 -14.57 -1.41 7.38
CA TRP A 194 -13.39 -1.10 8.21
C TRP A 194 -13.26 0.40 8.52
N GLY A 195 -12.53 0.73 9.60
CA GLY A 195 -12.09 2.11 9.90
C GLY A 195 -13.11 3.10 10.48
N GLY A 196 -14.39 2.72 10.64
CA GLY A 196 -15.44 3.65 11.09
C GLY A 196 -15.77 4.72 10.04
N ILE A 197 -16.08 5.94 10.49
CA ILE A 197 -15.98 7.18 9.70
C ILE A 197 -14.82 7.96 10.33
N GLY A 198 -13.77 8.29 9.57
CA GLY A 198 -12.54 8.80 10.18
C GLY A 198 -11.34 8.81 9.24
N MET A 199 -10.19 9.19 9.78
CA MET A 199 -8.88 9.14 9.09
C MET A 199 -8.42 7.70 8.76
N ASN A 200 -9.04 6.67 9.34
CA ASN A 200 -8.68 5.26 9.13
C ASN A 200 -9.62 4.56 8.11
N LYS A 201 -10.40 5.34 7.35
CA LYS A 201 -11.37 4.84 6.40
C LYS A 201 -10.68 4.37 5.13
N GLN A 202 -10.74 3.08 4.84
CA GLN A 202 -10.13 2.52 3.62
C GLN A 202 -10.72 3.15 2.35
N LEU A 203 -9.84 3.79 1.59
CA LEU A 203 -10.07 4.31 0.25
C LEU A 203 -9.37 3.39 -0.75
N PHE A 204 -10.12 2.85 -1.70
CA PHE A 204 -9.61 2.03 -2.79
C PHE A 204 -9.61 2.87 -4.07
N HIS A 205 -8.43 3.12 -4.63
CA HIS A 205 -8.25 3.97 -5.79
C HIS A 205 -8.01 3.12 -7.03
N PHE A 206 -9.01 3.01 -7.90
CA PHE A 206 -8.90 2.36 -9.22
C PHE A 206 -8.67 3.46 -10.25
N VAL A 207 -7.48 3.52 -10.83
CA VAL A 207 -7.02 4.63 -11.68
C VAL A 207 -6.85 4.13 -13.10
N ARG A 208 -7.44 4.83 -14.07
CA ARG A 208 -7.17 4.58 -15.49
C ARG A 208 -5.67 4.75 -15.73
N PHE A 209 -5.06 3.79 -16.41
CA PHE A 209 -3.64 3.81 -16.67
C PHE A 209 -3.37 3.14 -18.02
N GLU A 210 -2.99 3.96 -19.01
CA GLU A 210 -2.82 3.57 -20.40
C GLU A 210 -4.08 2.91 -20.98
N ASP A 211 -4.08 1.60 -21.23
CA ASP A 211 -5.22 0.83 -21.74
C ASP A 211 -5.96 -0.01 -20.68
N GLY A 212 -5.58 0.14 -19.40
CA GLY A 212 -6.14 -0.64 -18.29
C GLY A 212 -6.35 0.16 -16.99
N LEU A 213 -6.29 -0.56 -15.88
CA LEU A 213 -6.40 -0.03 -14.53
C LEU A 213 -5.13 -0.36 -13.73
N ARG A 214 -4.70 0.58 -12.89
CA ARG A 214 -3.80 0.35 -11.75
C ARG A 214 -4.43 0.94 -10.51
N GLY A 215 -3.96 0.57 -9.32
CA GLY A 215 -4.52 1.16 -8.12
C GLY A 215 -3.70 0.95 -6.86
N PHE A 216 -4.25 1.49 -5.78
CA PHE A 216 -3.78 1.27 -4.42
C PHE A 216 -4.95 1.46 -3.45
N VAL A 217 -4.84 0.85 -2.28
CA VAL A 217 -5.74 1.06 -1.14
C VAL A 217 -4.96 1.73 -0.02
N CYS A 218 -5.56 2.70 0.68
CA CYS A 218 -5.03 3.23 1.93
C CYS A 218 -6.10 3.25 3.01
N GLY A 219 -5.80 2.63 4.17
CA GLY A 219 -6.62 2.73 5.38
C GLY A 219 -6.48 4.10 6.01
N ARG A 220 -5.25 4.45 6.37
CA ARG A 220 -4.85 5.78 6.82
C ARG A 220 -3.85 6.35 5.81
N CYS A 221 -4.32 7.26 4.95
CA CYS A 221 -3.57 7.65 3.76
C CYS A 221 -2.28 8.44 4.02
N ASP A 222 -2.05 8.93 5.23
CA ASP A 222 -0.76 9.49 5.70
C ASP A 222 0.18 8.45 6.36
N ASN A 223 -0.25 7.21 6.60
CA ASN A 223 0.55 6.14 7.19
C ASN A 223 0.74 4.95 6.22
N PRO A 224 1.90 4.83 5.55
CA PRO A 224 2.16 3.83 4.52
C PRO A 224 1.94 2.37 4.95
N PHE A 225 2.16 2.04 6.23
CA PHE A 225 1.89 0.69 6.78
C PHE A 225 0.44 0.23 6.67
N THR A 226 -0.50 1.13 6.38
CA THR A 226 -1.93 0.82 6.25
C THR A 226 -2.38 0.71 4.79
N HIS A 227 -1.42 0.67 3.85
CA HIS A 227 -1.68 0.67 2.43
C HIS A 227 -1.52 -0.73 1.79
N GLY A 228 -1.88 -0.83 0.52
CA GLY A 228 -1.57 -1.97 -0.35
C GLY A 228 -1.67 -1.58 -1.82
N GLY A 229 -0.85 -2.20 -2.67
CA GLY A 229 -0.99 -2.04 -4.12
C GLY A 229 -2.21 -2.81 -4.63
N LEU A 230 -2.96 -2.24 -5.58
CA LEU A 230 -4.02 -2.97 -6.30
C LEU A 230 -3.45 -3.42 -7.65
N GLU A 231 -3.30 -4.73 -7.79
CA GLU A 231 -2.58 -5.37 -8.89
C GLU A 231 -3.46 -6.35 -9.67
N ASP A 232 -3.04 -6.73 -10.87
CA ASP A 232 -3.72 -7.66 -11.79
C ASP A 232 -5.21 -7.35 -12.04
N ILE A 233 -5.58 -6.07 -11.98
CA ILE A 233 -6.95 -5.58 -12.09
C ILE A 233 -7.55 -6.01 -13.44
N THR A 234 -8.52 -6.92 -13.39
CA THR A 234 -9.10 -7.59 -14.57
C THR A 234 -10.63 -7.49 -14.51
N ILE A 235 -11.26 -7.06 -15.61
CA ILE A 235 -12.72 -7.00 -15.74
C ILE A 235 -13.19 -8.14 -16.64
N ASP A 236 -14.22 -8.88 -16.22
CA ASP A 236 -14.84 -9.98 -16.99
C ASP A 236 -16.36 -10.01 -16.75
N GLY A 237 -17.14 -9.64 -17.76
CA GLY A 237 -18.60 -9.52 -17.65
C GLY A 237 -19.01 -8.60 -16.50
N GLU A 238 -19.82 -9.10 -15.57
CA GLU A 238 -20.29 -8.38 -14.36
C GLU A 238 -19.26 -8.26 -13.23
N LEU A 239 -18.01 -8.74 -13.42
CA LEU A 239 -17.01 -8.92 -12.36
C LEU A 239 -15.78 -8.03 -12.55
N VAL A 240 -15.24 -7.55 -11.43
CA VAL A 240 -13.88 -7.00 -11.35
C VAL A 240 -13.05 -7.84 -10.39
N TYR A 241 -11.93 -8.37 -10.84
CA TYR A 241 -10.95 -9.07 -10.04
C TYR A 241 -9.75 -8.15 -9.78
N TYR A 242 -9.20 -8.16 -8.57
CA TYR A 242 -7.95 -7.47 -8.25
C TYR A 242 -7.22 -8.16 -7.10
N LYS A 243 -5.90 -8.07 -7.09
CA LYS A 243 -5.07 -8.46 -5.95
C LYS A 243 -4.83 -7.24 -5.07
N ILE A 244 -4.78 -7.44 -3.75
CA ILE A 244 -4.24 -6.47 -2.81
C ILE A 244 -2.93 -7.01 -2.26
N THR A 245 -1.82 -6.34 -2.60
CA THR A 245 -0.48 -6.70 -2.14
C THR A 245 -0.09 -5.83 -0.95
N HIS A 246 0.13 -6.46 0.20
CA HIS A 246 0.50 -5.82 1.45
C HIS A 246 1.94 -6.21 1.84
N GLU A 247 2.86 -5.29 1.57
CA GLU A 247 4.28 -5.49 1.86
C GLU A 247 4.65 -5.20 3.33
N ASP A 248 3.85 -4.40 4.05
CA ASP A 248 4.04 -4.10 5.47
C ASP A 248 2.96 -4.70 6.39
N TRP A 249 2.11 -5.62 5.89
CA TRP A 249 1.03 -6.23 6.68
C TRP A 249 0.97 -7.75 6.56
N GLY A 250 2.08 -8.39 6.93
CA GLY A 250 2.26 -9.83 6.90
C GLY A 250 3.73 -10.17 6.64
N PRO A 251 4.03 -11.40 6.21
CA PRO A 251 5.31 -11.72 5.59
C PRO A 251 5.52 -10.91 4.29
N PRO A 252 6.77 -10.63 3.90
CA PRO A 252 7.10 -10.03 2.60
C PRO A 252 6.43 -10.73 1.42
N GLY A 253 5.91 -9.95 0.47
CA GLY A 253 5.15 -10.44 -0.67
C GLY A 253 3.76 -11.00 -0.33
N SER A 254 3.19 -10.68 0.84
CA SER A 254 1.84 -11.13 1.17
C SER A 254 0.78 -10.42 0.32
N TRP A 255 -0.10 -11.20 -0.31
CA TRP A 255 -1.21 -10.70 -1.10
C TRP A 255 -2.47 -11.54 -0.89
N HIS A 256 -3.60 -10.99 -1.28
CA HIS A 256 -4.86 -11.72 -1.40
C HIS A 256 -5.64 -11.28 -2.64
N GLN A 257 -6.46 -12.18 -3.19
CA GLN A 257 -7.33 -11.90 -4.32
C GLN A 257 -8.73 -11.53 -3.83
N ASP A 258 -9.25 -10.45 -4.39
CA ASP A 258 -10.62 -9.98 -4.19
C ASP A 258 -11.38 -10.03 -5.53
N VAL A 259 -12.70 -10.23 -5.45
CA VAL A 259 -13.62 -10.15 -6.58
C VAL A 259 -14.84 -9.29 -6.23
N GLY A 260 -15.01 -8.20 -6.97
CA GLY A 260 -16.08 -7.23 -6.85
C GLY A 260 -17.17 -7.41 -7.90
N ARG A 261 -18.39 -7.00 -7.53
CA ARG A 261 -19.52 -6.79 -8.44
C ARG A 261 -20.14 -5.42 -8.18
N ILE A 262 -20.45 -4.65 -9.21
CA ILE A 262 -21.00 -3.29 -9.07
C ILE A 262 -22.50 -3.30 -9.35
N VAL A 263 -23.28 -2.65 -8.47
CA VAL A 263 -24.66 -2.22 -8.77
C VAL A 263 -24.87 -0.79 -8.31
N GLN A 264 -25.33 0.05 -9.24
CA GLN A 264 -25.54 1.49 -9.03
C GLN A 264 -24.26 2.19 -8.56
N ASN A 265 -24.11 2.39 -7.26
CA ASN A 265 -22.98 3.08 -6.63
C ASN A 265 -22.36 2.26 -5.49
N GLU A 266 -22.60 0.94 -5.47
CA GLU A 266 -22.08 -0.01 -4.50
C GLU A 266 -21.29 -1.10 -5.22
N MET A 267 -20.05 -1.36 -4.79
CA MET A 267 -19.30 -2.55 -5.17
C MET A 267 -19.35 -3.54 -4.00
N VAL A 268 -19.90 -4.73 -4.23
CA VAL A 268 -19.87 -5.83 -3.27
C VAL A 268 -18.70 -6.74 -3.60
N VAL A 269 -17.84 -6.97 -2.61
CA VAL A 269 -16.59 -7.72 -2.75
C VAL A 269 -16.67 -9.00 -1.94
N ALA A 270 -16.34 -10.13 -2.56
CA ALA A 270 -15.88 -11.33 -1.86
C ALA A 270 -14.35 -11.27 -1.79
N ALA A 271 -13.82 -11.22 -0.57
CA ALA A 271 -12.40 -11.04 -0.33
C ALA A 271 -11.71 -12.35 0.08
N PHE A 272 -10.40 -12.41 -0.15
CA PHE A 272 -9.56 -13.58 0.13
C PHE A 272 -10.04 -14.85 -0.61
N ILE A 273 -10.38 -14.74 -1.90
CA ILE A 273 -10.67 -15.92 -2.71
C ILE A 273 -9.38 -16.73 -2.92
N ASP A 274 -9.46 -18.06 -2.74
CA ASP A 274 -8.31 -18.99 -2.82
C ASP A 274 -7.95 -19.32 -4.29
N GLN A 275 -7.78 -18.26 -5.11
CA GLN A 275 -7.52 -18.30 -6.54
C GLN A 275 -6.70 -17.07 -6.96
N ASP A 276 -5.61 -17.29 -7.71
CA ASP A 276 -4.92 -16.22 -8.44
C ASP A 276 -5.69 -15.97 -9.75
N VAL A 277 -6.26 -14.77 -9.92
CA VAL A 277 -7.04 -14.39 -11.11
C VAL A 277 -6.46 -13.14 -11.76
N ASN A 278 -6.14 -13.28 -13.04
CA ASN A 278 -5.63 -12.25 -13.94
C ASN A 278 -6.16 -12.48 -15.36
N ALA A 279 -5.93 -11.55 -16.27
CA ALA A 279 -6.39 -11.60 -17.66
C ALA A 279 -5.95 -12.87 -18.45
N GLY A 280 -4.93 -13.60 -18.00
CA GLY A 280 -4.46 -14.84 -18.62
C GLY A 280 -5.13 -16.13 -18.13
N ASN A 281 -5.86 -16.11 -17.01
CA ASN A 281 -6.36 -17.33 -16.34
C ASN A 281 -7.78 -17.20 -15.73
N ILE A 282 -8.59 -16.27 -16.21
CA ILE A 282 -9.95 -15.99 -15.73
C ILE A 282 -10.80 -17.29 -15.59
N PRO A 283 -11.44 -17.54 -14.42
CA PRO A 283 -12.30 -18.70 -14.21
C PRO A 283 -13.50 -18.75 -15.19
N ALA A 284 -13.84 -19.95 -15.68
CA ALA A 284 -14.96 -20.14 -16.60
C ALA A 284 -16.35 -20.02 -15.94
N GLU A 285 -16.41 -20.04 -14.61
CA GLU A 285 -17.60 -19.78 -13.80
C GLU A 285 -17.19 -18.82 -12.68
N ALA A 286 -18.01 -17.80 -12.41
CA ALA A 286 -17.78 -16.85 -11.34
C ALA A 286 -17.65 -17.58 -9.98
N PRO A 287 -16.64 -17.25 -9.14
CA PRO A 287 -16.60 -17.78 -7.79
C PRO A 287 -17.87 -17.38 -7.02
N PRO A 288 -18.44 -18.27 -6.19
CA PRO A 288 -19.56 -17.91 -5.35
C PRO A 288 -19.12 -16.83 -4.34
N ILE A 289 -19.98 -15.85 -4.07
CA ILE A 289 -19.76 -14.84 -3.02
C ILE A 289 -19.99 -15.50 -1.66
N GLU A 290 -18.99 -16.27 -1.22
CA GLU A 290 -18.95 -17.02 0.03
C GLU A 290 -17.61 -16.72 0.73
N GLY A 291 -17.64 -16.14 1.93
CA GLY A 291 -16.42 -15.82 2.69
C GLY A 291 -16.49 -14.48 3.45
N TYR A 292 -15.39 -13.75 3.47
CA TYR A 292 -15.36 -12.36 3.95
C TYR A 292 -15.96 -11.45 2.89
N VAL A 293 -17.24 -11.11 3.05
CA VAL A 293 -17.95 -10.19 2.17
C VAL A 293 -17.94 -8.78 2.76
N TYR A 294 -17.68 -7.78 1.92
CA TYR A 294 -17.83 -6.37 2.27
C TYR A 294 -18.38 -5.54 1.10
N SER A 295 -18.85 -4.34 1.41
CA SER A 295 -19.33 -3.37 0.40
C SER A 295 -18.44 -2.11 0.39
N MET A 296 -18.32 -1.49 -0.78
CA MET A 296 -17.71 -0.18 -0.98
C MET A 296 -18.68 0.76 -1.70
N LEU A 297 -18.63 2.06 -1.42
CA LEU A 297 -19.43 3.07 -2.13
C LEU A 297 -18.57 3.89 -3.10
N GLY A 298 -19.03 4.07 -4.33
CA GLY A 298 -18.27 4.74 -5.39
C GLY A 298 -18.87 4.50 -6.78
N PRO A 299 -18.10 4.73 -7.86
CA PRO A 299 -16.81 5.42 -7.83
C PRO A 299 -17.00 6.92 -7.57
N ILE A 300 -16.19 7.48 -6.69
CA ILE A 300 -16.03 8.93 -6.56
C ILE A 300 -14.97 9.36 -7.59
N ALA A 301 -15.28 10.36 -8.41
CA ALA A 301 -14.34 10.86 -9.41
C ALA A 301 -13.02 11.32 -8.76
N PRO A 302 -11.84 11.04 -9.36
CA PRO A 302 -10.53 11.48 -8.86
C PRO A 302 -10.48 12.93 -8.38
N GLU A 303 -11.05 13.85 -9.15
CA GLU A 303 -11.03 15.29 -8.89
C GLU A 303 -11.90 15.68 -7.67
N ALA A 304 -12.84 14.84 -7.28
CA ALA A 304 -13.64 15.04 -6.07
C ALA A 304 -12.91 14.62 -4.78
N THR A 305 -11.74 13.97 -4.89
CA THR A 305 -10.81 13.77 -3.76
C THR A 305 -9.78 14.89 -3.59
N VAL A 306 -9.80 15.91 -4.48
CA VAL A 306 -8.87 17.04 -4.37
C VAL A 306 -9.01 17.74 -3.02
N SER A 307 -7.88 17.98 -2.36
CA SER A 307 -7.77 18.58 -1.02
C SER A 307 -8.30 17.75 0.17
N THR A 308 -8.70 16.49 -0.01
CA THR A 308 -8.78 15.57 1.13
C THR A 308 -7.37 15.17 1.52
N SER A 309 -6.93 15.57 2.71
CA SER A 309 -5.63 15.21 3.30
C SER A 309 -5.86 14.78 4.74
N SER A 310 -5.39 13.58 5.11
CA SER A 310 -5.30 13.17 6.52
C SER A 310 -4.11 13.80 7.24
N GLU A 311 -3.14 14.36 6.52
CA GLU A 311 -2.12 15.20 7.12
C GLU A 311 -2.72 16.55 7.56
N ASN A 312 -2.65 16.79 8.88
CA ASN A 312 -3.02 18.04 9.56
C ASN A 312 -4.51 18.44 9.53
N VAL A 313 -5.41 17.63 8.98
CA VAL A 313 -6.87 17.84 9.10
C VAL A 313 -7.57 16.55 9.50
N ASP A 314 -8.08 16.50 10.74
CA ASP A 314 -9.08 15.52 11.14
C ASP A 314 -10.41 15.88 10.46
N ILE A 315 -10.58 15.44 9.21
CA ILE A 315 -11.71 15.81 8.33
C ILE A 315 -13.06 15.31 8.91
N TRP A 316 -13.02 14.40 9.88
CA TRP A 316 -14.18 13.63 10.36
C TRP A 316 -14.48 13.78 11.85
N GLY A 317 -13.66 14.53 12.59
CA GLY A 317 -14.00 15.06 13.91
C GLY A 317 -13.23 14.43 15.09
N PRO A 318 -13.08 15.18 16.20
CA PRO A 318 -12.07 14.92 17.21
C PRO A 318 -12.27 13.57 17.92
N GLY A 319 -11.26 12.71 17.84
CA GLY A 319 -11.20 11.46 18.63
C GLY A 319 -10.17 10.42 18.17
N THR A 320 -9.46 10.63 17.06
CA THR A 320 -8.73 9.58 16.33
C THR A 320 -7.20 9.62 16.47
N GLY A 321 -6.68 10.28 17.52
CA GLY A 321 -5.26 10.19 17.89
C GLY A 321 -4.30 11.18 17.22
N SER A 322 -4.80 12.23 16.57
CA SER A 322 -3.98 13.42 16.30
C SER A 322 -3.76 14.22 17.60
N SER A 323 -2.51 14.60 17.89
CA SER A 323 -2.17 15.52 18.98
C SER A 323 -2.24 16.99 18.59
N VAL A 324 -2.72 17.29 17.38
CA VAL A 324 -2.89 18.66 16.86
C VAL A 324 -4.32 19.11 17.12
N GLU A 325 -4.50 20.15 17.94
CA GLU A 325 -5.82 20.78 18.12
C GLU A 325 -6.32 21.35 16.78
N PRO A 326 -7.63 21.26 16.47
CA PRO A 326 -8.17 21.85 15.26
C PRO A 326 -7.96 23.38 15.25
N PRO A 327 -7.76 23.99 14.07
CA PRO A 327 -7.58 25.44 13.97
C PRO A 327 -8.70 26.23 14.65
N GLU A 328 -8.33 27.31 15.35
CA GLU A 328 -9.25 28.14 16.13
C GLU A 328 -10.46 28.59 15.30
N GLY A 329 -11.66 28.20 15.73
CA GLY A 329 -12.93 28.55 15.08
C GLY A 329 -13.59 27.48 14.20
N ARG A 330 -13.06 26.24 14.13
CA ARG A 330 -13.82 25.10 13.56
C ARG A 330 -14.55 24.31 14.64
N GLU A 331 -15.87 24.14 14.49
CA GLU A 331 -16.66 23.20 15.29
C GLU A 331 -16.81 21.83 14.59
N PRO A 332 -16.89 20.72 15.32
CA PRO A 332 -17.15 19.39 14.75
C PRO A 332 -18.52 19.30 14.07
N VAL A 333 -18.58 18.64 12.91
CA VAL A 333 -19.85 18.33 12.25
C VAL A 333 -20.48 17.12 12.95
N ALA A 334 -21.53 17.36 13.74
CA ALA A 334 -22.26 16.30 14.41
C ALA A 334 -23.17 15.54 13.43
N PHE A 335 -22.82 14.27 13.14
CA PHE A 335 -23.71 13.33 12.45
C PHE A 335 -24.61 12.62 13.45
N ASN A 336 -25.88 13.01 13.50
CA ASN A 336 -26.92 12.25 14.19
C ASN A 336 -27.43 11.13 13.28
N PHE A 337 -27.01 9.89 13.55
CA PHE A 337 -27.68 8.72 13.00
C PHE A 337 -28.98 8.46 13.80
N PRO A 338 -30.13 8.21 13.15
CA PRO A 338 -31.33 7.75 13.84
C PRO A 338 -31.13 6.34 14.39
N GLU A 339 -31.76 6.05 15.54
CA GLU A 339 -31.79 4.74 16.22
C GLU A 339 -32.52 3.65 15.41
#